data_AF-A0A6I5RGU9-F1
#
_entry.id   AF-A0A6I5RGU9-F1
#
_cell.length_a   1.000
_cell.length_b   1.000
_cell.length_c   1.000
_cell.angle_alpha   90.00
_cell.angle_beta   90.00
_cell.angle_gamma   90.00
#
_symmetry.space_group_name_H-M   'P 1'
#
loop_
_entity.id
_entity.type
_entity.pdbx_description
1 polymer ?
#
loop_
_entity_poly.entity_id
_entity_poly.type
_entity_poly.pdbx_seq_one_letter_code
_entity_poly.pdbx_strand_id
1 'polypeptide(L)' 'MTTTTTAPANTRAVHQRRLKMATKRLVIELGYLEHCLTEGLQDANLRTAASGIDTAIDCLNQHLTHS' A
#
# COMPACT_ATOMS: atom_id res chain seq x y z
N MET A 1 -3.25 -15.29 41.69
CA MET A 1 -2.92 -15.76 40.31
C MET A 1 -3.63 -14.83 39.34
N THR A 2 -2.93 -13.82 38.84
CA THR A 2 -3.42 -12.88 37.84
C THR A 2 -2.86 -13.30 36.49
N THR A 3 -3.75 -13.71 35.58
CA THR A 3 -3.40 -14.09 34.21
C THR A 3 -3.12 -12.84 33.39
N THR A 4 -1.84 -12.53 33.16
CA THR A 4 -1.43 -11.46 32.26
C THR A 4 -1.69 -11.91 30.82
N THR A 5 -2.80 -11.45 30.23
CA THR A 5 -3.10 -11.63 28.81
C THR A 5 -2.16 -10.73 28.00
N THR A 6 -1.02 -11.27 27.61
CA THR A 6 -0.05 -10.59 26.74
C THR A 6 -0.08 -11.23 25.36
N ALA A 7 -0.89 -10.71 24.43
CA ALA A 7 -0.74 -11.00 23.01
C ALA A 7 -1.22 -9.81 22.14
N PRO A 8 -0.48 -9.38 21.10
CA PRO A 8 0.99 -9.22 21.08
C PRO A 8 1.40 -7.89 20.41
N ALA A 9 2.45 -7.23 20.90
CA ALA A 9 3.05 -6.06 20.23
C ALA A 9 3.45 -6.33 18.76
N ASN A 10 3.71 -7.60 18.42
CA ASN A 10 4.07 -8.05 17.07
C ASN A 10 2.94 -7.89 16.05
N THR A 11 1.67 -8.09 16.42
CA THR A 11 0.55 -7.98 15.45
C THR A 11 0.36 -6.53 15.02
N ARG A 12 0.31 -5.59 15.98
CA ARG A 12 0.20 -4.15 15.67
C ARG A 12 1.37 -3.65 14.81
N ALA A 13 2.60 -4.08 15.12
CA ALA A 13 3.78 -3.72 14.32
C ALA A 13 3.71 -4.28 12.89
N VAL A 14 3.20 -5.50 12.70
CA VAL A 14 2.97 -6.09 11.38
C VAL A 14 1.89 -5.33 10.61
N HIS A 15 0.77 -4.98 11.24
CA HIS A 15 -0.29 -4.16 10.65
C HIS A 15 0.26 -2.80 10.19
N GLN A 16 0.96 -2.08 11.07
CA GLN A 16 1.56 -0.79 10.74
C GLN A 16 2.59 -0.90 9.60
N ARG A 17 3.40 -1.96 9.58
CA ARG A 17 4.36 -2.21 8.51
C ARG A 17 3.65 -2.43 7.17
N ARG A 18 2.59 -3.24 7.15
CA ARG A 18 1.79 -3.52 5.94
C ARG A 18 1.15 -2.24 5.40
N LEU A 19 0.51 -1.47 6.27
CA LEU A 19 -0.06 -0.17 5.91
C LEU A 19 0.99 0.75 5.31
N LYS A 20 2.13 0.91 5.98
CA LYS A 20 3.25 1.73 5.49
C LYS A 20 3.74 1.29 4.10
N MET A 21 3.84 -0.01 3.83
CA MET A 21 4.27 -0.50 2.52
C MET A 21 3.23 -0.19 1.43
N ALA A 22 1.94 -0.40 1.71
CA ALA A 22 0.87 -0.10 0.78
C ALA A 22 0.80 1.40 0.45
N THR A 23 0.88 2.28 1.47
CA THR A 23 0.91 3.74 1.28
C THR A 23 2.14 4.18 0.48
N LYS A 24 3.34 3.64 0.78
CA LYS A 24 4.55 3.96 0.02
C LYS A 24 4.41 3.58 -1.45
N ARG A 25 3.84 2.39 -1.73
CA ARG A 25 3.62 1.95 -3.10
C ARG A 25 2.68 2.90 -3.83
N LEU A 26 1.56 3.28 -3.20
CA LEU A 26 0.61 4.22 -3.80
C LEU A 26 1.26 5.54 -4.20
N VAL A 27 2.06 6.14 -3.31
CA VAL A 27 2.76 7.41 -3.58
C VAL A 27 3.74 7.28 -4.75
N ILE A 28 4.48 6.16 -4.83
CA ILE A 28 5.43 5.91 -5.91
C ILE A 28 4.70 5.80 -7.25
N GLU A 29 3.62 5.03 -7.31
CA GLU A 29 2.89 4.80 -8.57
C GLU A 29 2.15 6.06 -9.04
N LEU A 30 1.64 6.88 -8.12
CA LEU A 30 1.09 8.20 -8.46
C LEU A 30 2.15 9.13 -9.04
N GLY A 31 3.34 9.19 -8.42
CA GLY A 31 4.45 9.99 -8.96
C GLY A 31 4.93 9.47 -10.31
N TYR A 32 4.95 8.15 -10.51
CA TYR A 32 5.27 7.57 -11.80
C TYR A 32 4.21 7.89 -12.86
N LEU A 33 2.92 7.85 -12.51
CA LEU A 33 1.83 8.25 -13.40
C LEU A 33 1.95 9.74 -13.79
N GLU A 34 2.18 10.62 -12.82
CA GLU A 34 2.40 12.06 -13.07
C GLU A 34 3.58 12.29 -14.02
N HIS A 35 4.69 11.60 -13.80
CA HIS A 35 5.84 11.65 -14.69
C HIS A 35 5.49 11.16 -16.11
N CYS A 36 4.78 10.04 -16.23
CA CYS A 36 4.35 9.52 -17.53
C CYS A 36 3.48 10.52 -18.29
N LEU A 37 2.54 11.18 -17.61
CA LEU A 37 1.67 12.19 -18.21
C LEU A 37 2.46 13.44 -18.61
N THR A 38 3.40 13.87 -17.78
CA THR A 38 4.24 15.06 -18.04
C THR A 38 5.14 14.87 -19.26
N GLU A 39 5.75 13.69 -19.39
CA GLU A 39 6.64 13.35 -20.51
C GLU A 39 5.90 12.85 -21.76
N GLY A 40 4.56 12.75 -21.72
CA GLY A 40 3.78 12.22 -22.85
C GLY A 40 4.06 10.74 -23.15
N LEU A 41 4.40 9.95 -22.13
CA LEU A 41 4.66 8.53 -22.26
C LEU A 41 3.38 7.76 -22.63
N GLN A 42 3.58 6.70 -23.42
CA GLN A 42 2.51 5.93 -24.06
C GLN A 42 1.74 5.00 -23.11
N ASP A 43 0.64 4.45 -23.62
CA ASP A 43 -0.32 3.57 -22.94
C ASP A 43 0.29 2.45 -22.08
N ALA A 44 1.40 1.83 -22.50
CA ALA A 44 2.02 0.75 -21.72
C ALA A 44 2.51 1.23 -20.35
N ASN A 45 3.09 2.43 -20.27
CA ASN A 45 3.58 3.01 -19.03
C ASN A 45 2.41 3.46 -18.13
N LEU A 46 1.40 4.09 -18.73
CA LEU A 46 0.17 4.49 -18.03
C LEU A 46 -0.57 3.28 -17.46
N ARG A 47 -0.71 2.20 -18.22
CA ARG A 47 -1.30 0.94 -17.75
C ARG A 47 -0.49 0.30 -16.63
N THR A 48 0.83 0.39 -16.69
CA THR A 48 1.72 -0.12 -15.63
C THR A 48 1.50 0.66 -14.33
N ALA A 49 1.51 1.99 -14.40
CA ALA A 49 1.25 2.86 -13.25
C ALA A 49 -0.15 2.62 -12.66
N ALA A 50 -1.18 2.55 -13.52
CA ALA A 50 -2.55 2.26 -13.11
C ALA A 50 -2.67 0.91 -12.38
N SER A 51 -2.07 -0.16 -12.93
CA SER A 51 -2.05 -1.47 -12.28
C SER A 51 -1.32 -1.46 -10.93
N GLY A 52 -0.26 -0.68 -10.82
CA GLY A 52 0.45 -0.46 -9.55
C GLY A 52 -0.40 0.26 -8.50
N ILE A 53 -1.16 1.27 -8.91
CA ILE A 53 -2.12 2.00 -8.07
C ILE A 53 -3.22 1.06 -7.57
N ASP A 54 -3.84 0.29 -8.47
CA ASP A 54 -4.89 -0.67 -8.12
C ASP A 54 -4.39 -1.68 -7.07
N THR A 55 -3.19 -2.23 -7.29
CA THR A 55 -2.57 -3.16 -6.33
C THR A 55 -2.35 -2.52 -4.96
N ALA A 56 -1.93 -1.25 -4.92
CA ALA A 56 -1.73 -0.54 -3.66
C ALA A 56 -3.05 -0.27 -2.93
N ILE A 57 -4.10 0.08 -3.67
CA ILE A 57 -5.46 0.27 -3.13
C ILE A 57 -6.01 -1.04 -2.58
N ASP A 58 -5.85 -2.15 -3.30
CA ASP A 58 -6.26 -3.48 -2.83
C ASP A 58 -5.54 -3.85 -1.52
N CYS A 59 -4.24 -3.57 -1.42
CA CYS A 59 -3.48 -3.79 -0.19
C CYS A 59 -3.98 -2.93 0.98
N LEU A 60 -4.39 -1.67 0.72
CA LEU A 60 -4.97 -0.78 1.72
C LEU A 60 -6.36 -1.27 2.16
N ASN A 61 -7.21 -1.68 1.22
CA ASN A 61 -8.54 -2.21 1.51
C ASN A 61 -8.43 -3.48 2.36
N GLN A 62 -7.56 -4.43 1.98
CA GLN A 62 -7.29 -5.63 2.77
C GLN A 62 -6.80 -5.28 4.18
N HIS A 63 -5.99 -4.23 4.31
CA HIS A 63 -5.57 -3.77 5.63
C HIS A 63 -6.77 -3.27 6.44
N LEU A 64 -7.60 -2.38 5.89
CA LEU A 64 -8.76 -1.79 6.56
C LEU A 64 -9.84 -2.81 6.92
N THR A 65 -10.04 -3.84 6.10
CA THR A 65 -11.03 -4.89 6.38
C THR A 65 -10.55 -5.89 7.44
N HIS A 66 -9.24 -6.07 7.59
CA HIS A 66 -8.63 -7.06 8.51
C HIS A 66 -7.87 -6.42 9.68
N SER A 67 -8.04 -5.12 9.95
CA SER A 67 -7.46 -4.42 11.12
C SER A 67 -8.49 -4.19 12.21
#